data_AF-A0A821FQU2-F1
#
_entry.id   AF-A0A821FQU2-F1
#
_cell.length_a   1.000
_cell.length_b   1.000
_cell.length_c   1.000
_cell.angle_alpha   90.00
_cell.angle_beta   90.00
_cell.angle_gamma   90.00
#
_symmetry.space_group_name_H-M   'P 1'
#
loop_
_entity.id
_entity.type
_entity.pdbx_description
1 polymer ?
#
loop_
_entity_poly.entity_id
_entity_poly.type
_entity_poly.pdbx_seq_one_letter_code
_entity_poly.pdbx_strand_id
1 'polypeptide(L)'
;MKKYPHQNQPIKKFTHASSAKMHRKVYSSADRVMDSVPYPPTHRLTIKDIFGTSEKPNLSLLLRHLEAEGRLELDAALTIMIRARELTAREPNLIEIGTPVTIVGDIHGQFFDMLKMFEKGGDVASNRYLFLGDYVDRGQFSVEVVLYLWAIKISYPDTFFLLRGNHECRNLTVYFT
;
A
#
# COMPACT_ATOMS: atom_id res chain seq x y z
N MET A 1 29.89 6.69 -53.56
CA MET A 1 30.73 5.58 -53.05
C MET A 1 31.97 6.17 -52.37
N LYS A 2 32.01 6.18 -51.03
CA LYS A 2 33.21 6.53 -50.24
C LYS A 2 33.49 5.38 -49.27
N LYS A 3 34.64 4.74 -49.42
CA LYS A 3 35.13 3.62 -48.60
C LYS A 3 35.70 4.18 -47.29
N TYR A 4 35.28 3.66 -46.15
CA TYR A 4 35.91 3.90 -44.84
C TYR A 4 36.86 2.72 -44.52
N PRO A 5 38.08 2.97 -44.02
CA PRO A 5 39.03 1.91 -43.70
C PRO A 5 38.75 1.29 -42.33
N HIS A 6 38.74 -0.05 -42.29
CA HIS A 6 38.72 -0.86 -41.08
C HIS A 6 40.02 -0.69 -40.29
N GLN A 7 39.93 -0.30 -39.02
CA GLN A 7 41.02 -0.45 -38.04
C GLN A 7 40.71 -1.63 -37.11
N ASN A 8 41.54 -2.67 -37.22
CA ASN A 8 41.61 -3.79 -36.28
C ASN A 8 42.18 -3.29 -34.93
N GLN A 9 41.38 -3.32 -33.87
CA GLN A 9 41.87 -3.28 -32.48
C GLN A 9 41.57 -4.62 -31.79
N PRO A 10 42.49 -5.16 -30.98
CA PRO A 10 42.32 -6.47 -30.36
C PRO A 10 41.26 -6.44 -29.25
N ILE A 11 40.40 -7.46 -29.25
CA ILE A 11 39.37 -7.70 -28.24
C ILE A 11 40.05 -8.00 -26.89
N LYS A 12 39.92 -7.09 -25.92
CA LYS A 12 40.35 -7.35 -24.54
C LYS A 12 39.42 -8.40 -23.93
N LYS A 13 39.97 -9.58 -23.62
CA LYS A 13 39.32 -10.62 -22.83
C LYS A 13 39.04 -10.07 -21.42
N PHE A 14 37.77 -9.93 -21.04
CA PHE A 14 37.39 -9.66 -19.66
C PHE A 14 37.44 -10.97 -18.87
N THR A 15 38.44 -11.08 -18.00
CA THR A 15 38.58 -12.12 -16.97
C THR A 15 37.61 -11.84 -15.82
N HIS A 16 36.93 -12.89 -15.33
CA HIS A 16 36.07 -12.86 -14.15
C HIS A 16 36.80 -12.28 -12.92
N ALA A 17 36.34 -11.12 -12.43
CA ALA A 17 36.71 -10.59 -11.13
C ALA A 17 35.59 -10.86 -10.12
N SER A 18 35.99 -11.24 -8.91
CA SER A 18 35.18 -11.75 -7.82
C SER A 18 34.14 -10.77 -7.28
N SER A 19 33.06 -11.34 -6.73
CA SER A 19 31.94 -10.66 -6.07
C SER A 19 32.44 -9.72 -4.95
N ALA A 20 32.44 -8.42 -5.22
CA ALA A 20 32.64 -7.39 -4.20
C ALA A 20 31.31 -7.17 -3.47
N LYS A 21 31.29 -7.47 -2.16
CA LYS A 21 30.17 -7.18 -1.26
C LYS A 21 29.84 -5.69 -1.33
N MET A 22 28.69 -5.35 -1.93
CA MET A 22 28.17 -3.99 -1.99
C MET A 22 27.83 -3.53 -0.56
N HIS A 23 28.74 -2.78 0.07
CA HIS A 23 28.47 -2.11 1.33
C HIS A 23 27.38 -1.05 1.10
N ARG A 24 26.23 -1.25 1.73
CA ARG A 24 25.15 -0.26 1.78
C ARG A 24 25.67 0.94 2.56
N LYS A 25 26.08 1.99 1.85
CA LYS A 25 26.48 3.27 2.45
C LYS A 25 25.27 3.86 3.17
N VAL A 26 25.33 3.90 4.50
CA VAL A 26 24.36 4.64 5.32
C VAL A 26 24.82 6.09 5.30
N TYR A 27 24.08 6.96 4.61
CA TYR A 27 24.33 8.40 4.64
C TYR A 27 23.82 8.95 5.98
N SER A 28 24.68 9.68 6.70
CA SER A 28 24.30 10.42 7.91
C SER A 28 23.38 11.58 7.52
N SER A 29 22.34 11.83 8.31
CA SER A 29 21.33 12.89 8.13
C SER A 29 21.86 14.33 8.23
N ALA A 30 23.17 14.52 8.41
CA ALA A 30 23.80 15.85 8.57
C ALA A 30 23.95 16.64 7.26
N ASP A 31 23.81 16.00 6.09
CA ASP A 31 24.04 16.63 4.77
C ASP A 31 22.75 16.92 3.98
N ARG A 32 21.60 17.02 4.67
CA ARG A 32 20.33 17.25 3.99
C ARG A 32 20.19 18.71 3.56
N VAL A 33 19.79 18.92 2.31
CA VAL A 33 19.62 20.26 1.73
C VAL A 33 18.26 20.90 2.09
N MET A 34 17.23 20.09 2.36
CA MET A 34 15.85 20.56 2.54
C MET A 34 15.21 19.97 3.79
N ASP A 35 15.38 20.63 4.93
CA ASP A 35 14.90 20.15 6.23
C ASP A 35 13.37 20.18 6.40
N SER A 36 12.68 20.98 5.58
CA SER A 36 11.21 21.15 5.67
C SER A 36 10.40 19.93 5.22
N VAL A 37 10.99 19.03 4.41
CA VAL A 37 10.30 17.82 3.96
C VAL A 37 10.38 16.80 5.10
N PRO A 38 9.30 16.15 5.54
CA PRO A 38 9.41 15.12 6.58
C PRO A 38 10.23 13.91 6.09
N TYR A 39 10.91 13.22 7.01
CA TYR A 39 11.54 11.93 6.71
C TYR A 39 10.54 10.79 6.95
N PRO A 40 10.41 9.83 6.02
CA PRO A 40 9.62 8.63 6.28
C PRO A 40 10.17 7.84 7.48
N PRO A 41 9.29 7.25 8.31
CA PRO A 41 9.71 6.37 9.39
C PRO A 41 10.55 5.19 8.88
N THR A 42 11.70 4.96 9.52
CA THR A 42 12.57 3.81 9.21
C THR A 42 12.09 2.53 9.90
N HIS A 43 11.43 2.67 11.05
CA HIS A 43 10.82 1.56 11.78
C HIS A 43 9.67 0.96 10.97
N ARG A 44 9.59 -0.38 10.97
CA ARG A 44 8.49 -1.09 10.34
C ARG A 44 7.54 -1.59 11.41
N LEU A 45 6.25 -1.30 11.26
CA LEU A 45 5.26 -1.80 12.22
C LEU A 45 5.17 -3.32 12.17
N THR A 46 5.31 -3.92 13.36
CA THR A 46 5.20 -5.35 13.59
C THR A 46 3.75 -5.76 13.83
N ILE A 47 3.45 -7.07 13.83
CA ILE A 47 2.12 -7.59 14.23
C ILE A 47 1.75 -7.10 15.64
N LYS A 48 2.73 -7.10 16.55
CA LYS A 48 2.53 -6.66 17.95
C LYS A 48 2.18 -5.18 18.04
N ASP A 49 2.78 -4.33 17.20
CA ASP A 49 2.45 -2.90 17.18
C ASP A 49 1.00 -2.68 16.72
N ILE A 50 0.58 -3.42 15.69
CA ILE A 50 -0.74 -3.24 15.07
C ILE A 50 -1.84 -3.85 15.92
N PHE A 51 -1.69 -5.09 16.39
CA PHE A 51 -2.76 -5.82 17.08
C PHE A 51 -2.57 -5.83 18.60
N GLY A 52 -1.35 -5.74 19.12
CA GLY A 52 -1.08 -5.89 20.54
C GLY A 52 -1.64 -7.20 21.08
N THR A 53 -2.56 -7.11 22.04
CA THR A 53 -3.33 -8.24 22.59
C THR A 53 -4.78 -8.25 22.12
N SER A 54 -5.15 -7.36 21.19
CA SER A 54 -6.49 -7.17 20.66
C SER A 54 -6.66 -7.90 19.32
N GLU A 55 -7.87 -8.38 19.05
CA GLU A 55 -8.22 -8.93 17.73
C GLU A 55 -8.36 -7.83 16.66
N LYS A 56 -8.68 -6.61 17.09
CA LYS A 56 -8.82 -5.44 16.21
C LYS A 56 -7.48 -4.71 16.06
N PRO A 57 -7.11 -4.29 14.83
CA PRO A 57 -5.91 -3.50 14.59
C PRO A 57 -6.07 -2.08 15.16
N ASN A 58 -4.96 -1.48 15.60
CA ASN A 58 -4.89 -0.09 16.01
C ASN A 58 -4.91 0.83 14.79
N LEU A 59 -6.11 1.22 14.35
CA LEU A 59 -6.34 2.03 13.16
C LEU A 59 -5.63 3.39 13.22
N SER A 60 -5.62 4.04 14.39
CA SER A 60 -5.01 5.37 14.54
C SER A 60 -3.49 5.32 14.45
N LEU A 61 -2.86 4.24 14.93
CA LEU A 61 -1.42 4.02 14.75
C LEU A 61 -1.10 3.72 13.29
N LEU A 62 -1.85 2.79 12.69
CA LEU A 62 -1.64 2.37 11.31
C LEU A 62 -1.80 3.55 10.35
N LEU A 63 -2.87 4.35 10.51
CA LEU A 63 -3.13 5.54 9.70
C LEU A 63 -1.95 6.52 9.74
N ARG A 64 -1.54 6.94 10.95
CA ARG A 64 -0.44 7.90 11.13
C ARG A 64 0.87 7.39 10.54
N HIS A 65 1.12 6.09 10.64
CA HIS A 65 2.34 5.49 10.11
C HIS A 65 2.32 5.45 8.57
N LEU A 66 1.22 5.05 7.95
CA LEU A 66 1.07 5.02 6.49
C LEU A 66 1.05 6.43 5.90
N GLU A 67 0.42 7.41 6.57
CA GLU A 67 0.43 8.82 6.16
C GLU A 67 1.83 9.41 6.14
N ALA A 68 2.70 8.96 7.05
CA ALA A 68 4.12 9.31 7.07
C ALA A 68 4.97 8.47 6.09
N GLU A 69 4.36 7.71 5.18
CA GLU A 69 5.03 6.77 4.25
C GLU A 69 5.82 5.65 4.95
N GLY A 70 5.46 5.36 6.20
CA GLY A 70 6.00 4.27 6.99
C GLY A 70 5.51 2.93 6.47
N ARG A 71 6.36 1.90 6.61
CA ARG A 71 6.08 0.55 6.09
C ARG A 71 5.77 -0.42 7.21
N LEU A 72 5.12 -1.53 6.87
CA LEU A 72 4.89 -2.65 7.75
C LEU A 72 5.98 -3.72 7.53
N GLU A 73 6.14 -4.60 8.51
CA GLU A 73 6.76 -5.89 8.27
C GLU A 73 5.86 -6.76 7.39
N LEU A 74 6.46 -7.68 6.63
CA LEU A 74 5.72 -8.53 5.70
C LEU A 74 4.64 -9.34 6.42
N ASP A 75 4.98 -9.96 7.54
CA ASP A 75 4.06 -10.79 8.32
C ASP A 75 2.89 -9.98 8.88
N ALA A 76 3.13 -8.71 9.24
CA ALA A 76 2.09 -7.79 9.69
C ALA A 76 1.11 -7.45 8.57
N ALA A 77 1.62 -7.12 7.38
CA ALA A 77 0.80 -6.87 6.20
C ALA A 77 0.00 -8.12 5.76
N LEU A 78 0.64 -9.29 5.75
CA LEU A 78 -0.02 -10.56 5.43
C LEU A 78 -1.11 -10.91 6.46
N THR A 79 -0.88 -10.64 7.74
CA THR A 79 -1.89 -10.89 8.79
C THR A 79 -3.15 -10.06 8.54
N ILE A 80 -3.02 -8.78 8.21
CA ILE A 80 -4.17 -7.92 7.84
C ILE A 80 -4.90 -8.50 6.62
N MET A 81 -4.15 -8.84 5.57
CA MET A 81 -4.71 -9.38 4.32
C MET A 81 -5.48 -10.69 4.54
N ILE A 82 -4.92 -11.63 5.31
CA ILE A 82 -5.55 -12.93 5.58
C ILE A 82 -6.83 -12.75 6.40
N ARG A 83 -6.80 -11.94 7.47
CA ARG A 83 -7.99 -11.68 8.30
C ARG A 83 -9.11 -11.02 7.51
N ALA A 84 -8.78 -10.02 6.68
CA ALA A 84 -9.78 -9.35 5.84
C ALA A 84 -10.34 -10.28 4.75
N ARG A 85 -9.50 -11.15 4.15
CA ARG A 85 -9.94 -12.20 3.22
C ARG A 85 -10.92 -13.15 3.89
N GLU A 86 -10.66 -13.59 5.13
CA GLU A 86 -11.56 -14.51 5.84
C GLU A 86 -12.93 -13.90 6.14
N LEU A 87 -12.97 -12.59 6.44
CA LEU A 87 -14.23 -11.87 6.64
C LEU A 87 -14.99 -11.74 5.33
N THR A 88 -14.35 -11.21 4.29
CA THR A 88 -14.97 -10.98 2.98
C THR A 88 -15.40 -12.27 2.28
N ALA A 89 -14.68 -13.38 2.49
CA ALA A 89 -15.04 -14.70 1.95
C ALA A 89 -16.33 -15.28 2.53
N ARG A 90 -16.81 -14.77 3.69
CA ARG A 90 -18.07 -15.19 4.32
C ARG A 90 -19.25 -14.32 3.89
N GLU A 91 -19.01 -13.21 3.20
CA GLU A 91 -20.06 -12.31 2.73
C GLU A 91 -20.73 -12.89 1.48
N PRO A 92 -22.05 -12.69 1.29
CA PRO A 92 -22.74 -13.09 0.07
C PRO A 92 -22.28 -12.24 -1.11
N ASN A 93 -22.44 -12.78 -2.33
CA ASN A 93 -22.13 -12.03 -3.56
C ASN A 93 -22.97 -10.76 -3.72
N LEU A 94 -24.20 -10.76 -3.18
CA LEU A 94 -25.09 -9.60 -3.12
C LEU A 94 -25.29 -9.23 -1.65
N ILE A 95 -24.71 -8.10 -1.24
CA ILE A 95 -24.82 -7.58 0.12
C ILE A 95 -26.03 -6.65 0.26
N GLU A 96 -26.71 -6.76 1.39
CA GLU A 96 -27.82 -5.87 1.76
C GLU A 96 -27.33 -4.89 2.83
N ILE A 97 -27.47 -3.59 2.58
CA ILE A 97 -26.97 -2.54 3.47
C ILE A 97 -28.11 -1.59 3.85
N GLY A 98 -28.31 -1.43 5.15
CA GLY A 98 -29.27 -0.46 5.69
C GLY A 98 -28.76 0.99 5.62
N THR A 99 -29.68 1.94 5.53
CA THR A 99 -29.38 3.38 5.57
C THR A 99 -29.24 3.89 7.01
N PRO A 100 -28.51 5.00 7.26
CA PRO A 100 -27.73 5.80 6.30
C PRO A 100 -26.41 5.10 5.90
N VAL A 101 -25.95 5.35 4.68
CA VAL A 101 -24.68 4.81 4.14
C VAL A 101 -23.97 5.84 3.27
N THR A 102 -22.65 5.94 3.44
CA THR A 102 -21.75 6.69 2.56
C THR A 102 -21.24 5.77 1.47
N ILE A 103 -21.52 6.10 0.21
CA ILE A 103 -21.08 5.32 -0.96
C ILE A 103 -19.85 6.00 -1.58
N VAL A 104 -18.81 5.20 -1.82
CA VAL A 104 -17.51 5.66 -2.32
C VAL A 104 -17.16 4.94 -3.61
N GLY A 105 -16.81 5.71 -4.64
CA GLY A 105 -16.32 5.19 -5.94
C GLY A 105 -14.83 4.89 -5.92
N ASP A 106 -14.20 5.03 -7.08
CA ASP A 106 -12.79 4.66 -7.32
C ASP A 106 -11.82 5.44 -6.43
N ILE A 107 -10.75 4.76 -5.99
CA ILE A 107 -9.67 5.35 -5.19
C ILE A 107 -8.34 5.36 -5.94
N HIS A 108 -8.05 4.30 -6.71
CA HIS A 108 -6.84 4.20 -7.55
C HIS A 108 -5.54 4.61 -6.85
N GLY A 109 -5.29 4.06 -5.67
CA GLY A 109 -4.05 4.31 -4.92
C GLY A 109 -3.83 5.76 -4.48
N GLN A 110 -4.88 6.59 -4.47
CA GLN A 110 -4.83 7.97 -3.97
C GLN A 110 -5.06 8.02 -2.46
N PHE A 111 -4.09 7.50 -1.69
CA PHE A 111 -4.21 7.33 -0.23
C PHE A 111 -4.55 8.63 0.50
N PHE A 112 -3.85 9.73 0.19
CA PHE A 112 -4.06 11.01 0.88
C PHE A 112 -5.43 11.64 0.57
N ASP A 113 -5.95 11.46 -0.64
CA ASP A 113 -7.29 11.91 -1.02
C ASP A 113 -8.37 11.09 -0.29
N MET A 114 -8.15 9.77 -0.15
CA MET A 114 -9.00 8.89 0.65
C MET A 114 -9.05 9.35 2.13
N LEU A 115 -7.96 9.86 2.70
CA LEU A 115 -7.99 10.42 4.07
C LEU A 115 -8.92 11.64 4.15
N LYS A 116 -8.83 12.54 3.18
CA LYS A 116 -9.69 13.74 3.10
C LYS A 116 -11.15 13.37 2.85
N MET A 117 -11.39 12.28 2.16
CA MET A 117 -12.73 11.73 2.00
C MET A 117 -13.30 11.24 3.33
N PHE A 118 -12.54 10.49 4.15
CA PHE A 118 -13.00 10.08 5.48
C PHE A 118 -13.26 11.27 6.42
N GLU A 119 -12.43 12.32 6.36
CA GLU A 119 -12.67 13.56 7.11
C GLU A 119 -14.04 14.20 6.78
N LYS A 120 -14.50 14.10 5.52
CA LYS A 120 -15.78 14.67 5.05
C LYS A 120 -16.97 13.70 5.15
N GLY A 121 -16.73 12.42 4.94
CA GLY A 121 -17.76 11.36 4.90
C GLY A 121 -18.24 10.90 6.26
N GLY A 122 -17.59 11.34 7.34
CA GLY A 122 -17.90 11.01 8.72
C GLY A 122 -17.07 9.86 9.27
N ASP A 123 -16.99 9.76 10.59
CA ASP A 123 -16.19 8.74 11.27
C ASP A 123 -16.68 7.32 10.94
N VAL A 124 -15.75 6.43 10.56
CA VAL A 124 -15.99 5.02 10.26
C VAL A 124 -16.56 4.23 11.44
N ALA A 125 -16.36 4.72 12.67
CA ALA A 125 -16.94 4.10 13.86
C ALA A 125 -18.45 4.34 14.01
N SER A 126 -18.96 5.42 13.42
CA SER A 126 -20.37 5.85 13.55
C SER A 126 -21.17 5.79 12.25
N ASN A 127 -20.50 5.67 11.10
CA ASN A 127 -21.14 5.67 9.78
C ASN A 127 -20.92 4.34 9.05
N ARG A 128 -21.92 3.94 8.24
CA ARG A 128 -21.76 2.82 7.32
C ARG A 128 -21.10 3.30 6.04
N TYR A 129 -20.22 2.48 5.50
CA TYR A 129 -19.51 2.75 4.25
C TYR A 129 -19.67 1.59 3.27
N LEU A 130 -19.91 1.95 2.00
CA LEU A 130 -19.88 1.04 0.87
C LEU A 130 -18.89 1.55 -0.16
N PHE A 131 -17.81 0.81 -0.39
CA PHE A 131 -16.87 1.09 -1.48
C PHE A 131 -17.20 0.23 -2.70
N LEU A 132 -17.13 0.83 -3.88
CA LEU A 132 -17.54 0.21 -5.14
C LEU A 132 -16.41 -0.54 -5.88
N GLY A 133 -15.18 -0.49 -5.38
CA GLY A 133 -14.01 -1.16 -5.99
C GLY A 133 -12.93 -0.18 -6.45
N ASP A 134 -12.01 -0.67 -7.28
CA ASP A 134 -10.94 0.12 -7.91
C ASP A 134 -10.08 0.88 -6.89
N TYR A 135 -9.57 0.11 -5.93
CA TYR A 135 -8.71 0.58 -4.84
C TYR A 135 -7.27 0.82 -5.29
N VAL A 136 -6.82 0.03 -6.25
CA VAL A 136 -5.42 -0.07 -6.68
C VAL A 136 -5.22 0.46 -8.10
N ASP A 137 -3.96 0.43 -8.54
CA ASP A 137 -3.44 0.93 -9.81
C ASP A 137 -3.52 2.46 -9.95
N ARG A 138 -2.78 3.00 -10.94
CA ARG A 138 -2.62 4.44 -11.27
C ARG A 138 -1.89 5.26 -10.20
N GLY A 139 -2.39 5.28 -8.97
CA GLY A 139 -1.78 5.95 -7.84
C GLY A 139 -0.66 5.13 -7.19
N GLN A 140 0.32 5.84 -6.63
CA GLN A 140 1.55 5.26 -6.09
C GLN A 140 1.36 4.65 -4.68
N PHE A 141 0.23 4.90 -4.02
CA PHE A 141 -0.04 4.47 -2.65
C PHE A 141 -1.12 3.39 -2.58
N SER A 142 -1.16 2.53 -3.61
CA SER A 142 -2.13 1.43 -3.71
C SER A 142 -2.07 0.51 -2.50
N VAL A 143 -0.87 0.16 -2.02
CA VAL A 143 -0.70 -0.77 -0.89
C VAL A 143 -1.22 -0.17 0.42
N GLU A 144 -0.96 1.11 0.66
CA GLU A 144 -1.42 1.88 1.80
C GLU A 144 -2.95 1.92 1.84
N VAL A 145 -3.59 2.16 0.68
CA VAL A 145 -5.05 2.11 0.53
C VAL A 145 -5.60 0.74 0.95
N VAL A 146 -5.15 -0.35 0.33
CA VAL A 146 -5.73 -1.68 0.63
C VAL A 146 -5.47 -2.11 2.07
N LEU A 147 -4.26 -1.87 2.59
CA LEU A 147 -3.93 -2.22 3.98
C LEU A 147 -4.83 -1.48 4.97
N TYR A 148 -5.07 -0.19 4.75
CA TYR A 148 -5.90 0.60 5.63
C TYR A 148 -7.39 0.23 5.53
N LEU A 149 -7.93 0.08 4.32
CA LEU A 149 -9.31 -0.37 4.10
C LEU A 149 -9.58 -1.75 4.72
N TRP A 150 -8.65 -2.70 4.57
CA TRP A 150 -8.75 -4.00 5.21
C TRP A 150 -8.67 -3.93 6.74
N ALA A 151 -7.82 -3.07 7.29
CA ALA A 151 -7.76 -2.86 8.74
C ALA A 151 -9.09 -2.31 9.28
N ILE A 152 -9.73 -1.37 8.56
CA ILE A 152 -11.07 -0.86 8.90
C ILE A 152 -12.10 -1.99 8.80
N LYS A 153 -12.08 -2.79 7.72
CA LYS A 153 -12.98 -3.94 7.56
C LYS A 153 -12.88 -4.93 8.72
N ILE A 154 -11.67 -5.20 9.23
CA ILE A 154 -11.47 -6.05 10.41
C ILE A 154 -12.08 -5.43 11.67
N SER A 155 -11.97 -4.11 11.82
CA SER A 155 -12.51 -3.40 12.98
C SER A 155 -14.03 -3.25 12.97
N TYR A 156 -14.62 -3.14 11.77
CA TYR A 156 -16.04 -2.80 11.53
C TYR A 156 -16.69 -3.70 10.46
N PRO A 157 -16.73 -5.03 10.66
CA PRO A 157 -17.19 -5.96 9.63
C PRO A 157 -18.65 -5.76 9.22
N ASP A 158 -19.52 -5.28 10.12
CA ASP A 158 -20.98 -5.16 9.90
C ASP A 158 -21.41 -3.76 9.40
N THR A 159 -20.49 -2.80 9.33
CA THR A 159 -20.77 -1.42 8.90
C THR A 159 -19.84 -0.93 7.79
N PHE A 160 -18.76 -1.65 7.47
CA PHE A 160 -17.81 -1.29 6.43
C PHE A 160 -17.77 -2.36 5.35
N PHE A 161 -18.14 -2.02 4.12
CA PHE A 161 -18.30 -2.95 3.01
C PHE A 161 -17.41 -2.58 1.82
N LEU A 162 -16.80 -3.60 1.21
CA LEU A 162 -15.87 -3.46 0.11
C LEU A 162 -16.34 -4.34 -1.05
N LEU A 163 -16.74 -3.73 -2.17
CA LEU A 163 -17.01 -4.46 -3.41
C LEU A 163 -15.74 -4.62 -4.23
N ARG A 164 -15.81 -5.46 -5.27
CA ARG A 164 -14.71 -5.72 -6.19
C ARG A 164 -14.90 -4.91 -7.46
N GLY A 165 -13.92 -4.08 -7.81
CA GLY A 165 -13.82 -3.42 -9.10
C GLY A 165 -13.05 -4.27 -10.11
N ASN A 166 -12.86 -3.74 -11.32
CA ASN A 166 -12.12 -4.46 -12.35
C ASN A 166 -10.60 -4.47 -12.09
N HIS A 167 -10.09 -3.50 -11.34
CA HIS A 167 -8.67 -3.40 -11.00
C HIS A 167 -8.22 -4.41 -9.93
N GLU A 168 -9.13 -4.99 -9.16
CA GLU A 168 -8.82 -6.05 -8.19
C GLU A 168 -8.67 -7.43 -8.87
N CYS A 169 -7.87 -7.50 -9.94
CA CYS A 169 -7.55 -8.74 -10.63
C CYS A 169 -6.09 -8.78 -11.09
N ARG A 170 -5.53 -10.00 -11.10
CA ARG A 170 -4.14 -10.25 -11.54
C ARG A 170 -3.84 -9.65 -12.91
N ASN A 171 -4.82 -9.64 -13.82
CA ASN A 171 -4.61 -9.15 -15.16
C ASN A 171 -4.25 -7.66 -15.14
N LEU A 172 -5.10 -6.81 -14.56
CA LEU A 172 -4.87 -5.36 -14.57
C LEU A 172 -3.68 -4.95 -13.70
N THR A 173 -3.52 -5.54 -12.52
CA THR A 173 -2.41 -5.20 -11.60
C THR A 173 -1.01 -5.58 -12.13
N VAL A 174 -0.92 -6.38 -13.20
CA VAL A 174 0.36 -6.68 -13.88
C VAL A 174 0.66 -5.66 -14.99
N TYR A 175 -0.38 -5.06 -15.59
CA TYR A 175 -0.21 -4.08 -16.67
C TYR A 175 -0.01 -2.66 -16.16
N PHE A 176 -0.60 -2.32 -15.01
CA PHE A 176 -0.41 -1.02 -14.39
C PHE A 176 0.67 -1.14 -13.31
N THR A 177 1.86 -0.59 -13.57
CA THR A 177 2.97 -0.44 -12.62
C THR A 177 3.36 1.01 -12.50
#